data_AF-A0A8I1IQ03-F1
#
_entry.id   AF-A0A8I1IQ03-F1
#
_cell.length_a   1.000
_cell.length_b   1.000
_cell.length_c   1.000
_cell.angle_alpha   90.00
_cell.angle_beta   90.00
_cell.angle_gamma   90.00
#
_symmetry.space_group_name_H-M   'P 1'
#
loop_
_entity.id
_entity.type
_entity.pdbx_description
1 polymer ?
#
loop_
_entity_poly.entity_id
_entity_poly.type
_entity_poly.pdbx_seq_one_letter_code
_entity_poly.pdbx_strand_id
1 'polypeptide(L)'
;MNGIIVRFWLQLLLRREQAVTLLVSFSVVILFNLIMNEGIAITYSVNLLFVAFFSLQIASIHNRNHTEPYIYISVFPNYRLITYQLYVSLILSFPLLLMMVGLLWKSFADVSLWNLVIIVFFTSFFSSMLGLLLGQVVKYHGLAFTFLIAFYLPIGLVSWSFNEKFRYISPVVNIFNPYLINWRNLFGLLGCSLLFYGLGTLLSSRRGGGKKSIIPWISTVLACSLLIGVWGYERLFNENVQTSSFQKITVGQTQVEYKGISSYQAKQFAALFETLYQVAKKKETHPVRYTLQITRMHSMSSFEPKIIVHHHNKLQINIYSNKLLEFNRGMDWASKWIDYILPQTPHLSNEQVNAFKRLKNDIIMEVREKNPGNVYTLQESES
;
A
#
# COMPACT_ATOMS: atom_id res chain seq x y z
N MET A 1 -26.30 -16.74 24.65
CA MET A 1 -26.11 -15.29 24.34
C MET A 1 -25.56 -15.04 22.93
N ASN A 2 -24.43 -15.64 22.53
CA ASN A 2 -23.84 -15.39 21.18
C ASN A 2 -24.77 -15.77 19.99
N GLY A 3 -25.54 -16.86 20.09
CA GLY A 3 -26.46 -17.28 19.02
C GLY A 3 -27.67 -16.35 18.79
N ILE A 4 -28.09 -15.59 19.81
CA ILE A 4 -29.22 -14.65 19.71
C ILE A 4 -28.77 -13.38 18.96
N ILE A 5 -27.55 -12.91 19.23
CA ILE A 5 -26.95 -11.76 18.54
C ILE A 5 -26.75 -12.09 17.06
N VAL A 6 -26.24 -13.28 16.73
CA VAL A 6 -26.08 -13.72 15.34
C VAL A 6 -27.43 -13.87 14.62
N ARG A 7 -28.45 -14.47 15.27
CA ARG A 7 -29.82 -14.55 14.72
C ARG A 7 -30.44 -13.17 14.48
N PHE A 8 -30.22 -12.23 15.38
CA PHE A 8 -30.72 -10.86 15.27
C PHE A 8 -30.14 -10.14 14.05
N TRP A 9 -28.81 -10.21 13.87
CA TRP A 9 -28.16 -9.61 12.72
C TRP A 9 -28.57 -10.30 11.42
N LEU A 10 -28.70 -11.64 11.41
CA LEU A 10 -29.28 -12.37 10.26
C LEU A 10 -30.71 -11.90 9.95
N GLN A 11 -31.57 -11.70 10.94
CA GLN A 11 -32.94 -11.18 10.73
C GLN A 11 -32.97 -9.72 10.26
N LEU A 12 -32.02 -8.90 10.70
CA LEU A 12 -31.87 -7.53 10.24
C LEU A 12 -31.46 -7.51 8.75
N LEU A 13 -30.44 -8.29 8.41
CA LEU A 13 -29.92 -8.44 7.05
C LEU A 13 -30.92 -9.07 6.08
N LEU A 14 -31.80 -9.94 6.58
CA LEU A 14 -32.85 -10.61 5.80
C LEU A 14 -34.17 -9.82 5.73
N ARG A 15 -34.24 -8.58 6.25
CA ARG A 15 -35.35 -7.68 5.89
C ARG A 15 -35.24 -7.36 4.40
N ARG A 16 -36.35 -7.56 3.68
CA ARG A 16 -36.43 -7.56 2.21
C ARG A 16 -35.67 -6.39 1.53
N GLU A 17 -35.78 -5.18 2.07
CA GLU A 17 -35.13 -3.97 1.52
C GLU A 17 -33.60 -3.93 1.72
N GLN A 18 -33.11 -4.48 2.83
CA GLN A 18 -31.69 -4.48 3.20
C GLN A 18 -30.95 -5.61 2.50
N ALA A 19 -31.59 -6.78 2.41
CA ALA A 19 -31.11 -7.90 1.60
C ALA A 19 -30.96 -7.50 0.12
N VAL A 20 -31.93 -6.77 -0.43
CA VAL A 20 -31.88 -6.24 -1.79
C VAL A 20 -30.72 -5.25 -1.97
N THR A 21 -30.55 -4.29 -1.04
CA THR A 21 -29.47 -3.31 -1.14
C THR A 21 -28.08 -3.96 -1.08
N LEU A 22 -27.92 -4.96 -0.21
CA LEU A 22 -26.67 -5.72 -0.06
C LEU A 22 -26.42 -6.63 -1.27
N LEU A 23 -27.43 -7.33 -1.77
CA LEU A 23 -27.35 -8.15 -2.99
C LEU A 23 -27.07 -7.33 -4.24
N VAL A 24 -27.74 -6.18 -4.41
CA VAL A 24 -27.50 -5.26 -5.54
C VAL A 24 -26.08 -4.71 -5.46
N SER A 25 -25.65 -4.26 -4.27
CA SER A 25 -24.29 -3.74 -4.09
C SER A 25 -23.23 -4.81 -4.35
N PHE A 26 -23.45 -6.05 -3.87
CA PHE A 26 -22.57 -7.18 -4.14
C PHE A 26 -22.54 -7.57 -5.63
N SER A 27 -23.69 -7.52 -6.31
CA SER A 27 -23.79 -7.77 -7.75
C SER A 27 -23.07 -6.70 -8.56
N VAL A 28 -23.21 -5.43 -8.20
CA VAL A 28 -22.48 -4.31 -8.83
C VAL A 28 -20.98 -4.46 -8.64
N VAL A 29 -20.52 -4.87 -7.45
CA VAL A 29 -19.11 -5.14 -7.16
C VAL A 29 -18.55 -6.27 -8.02
N ILE A 30 -19.26 -7.39 -8.08
CA ILE A 30 -18.84 -8.54 -8.91
C ILE A 30 -18.78 -8.11 -10.37
N LEU A 31 -19.82 -7.44 -10.86
CA LEU A 31 -19.90 -6.99 -12.24
C LEU A 31 -18.80 -5.98 -12.57
N PHE A 32 -18.48 -5.08 -11.65
CA PHE A 32 -17.35 -4.17 -11.78
C PHE A 32 -16.02 -4.92 -11.90
N ASN A 33 -15.75 -5.90 -11.03
CA ASN A 33 -14.49 -6.67 -11.07
C ASN A 33 -14.40 -7.61 -12.29
N LEU A 34 -15.52 -8.05 -12.85
CA LEU A 34 -15.55 -8.93 -14.03
C LEU A 34 -15.46 -8.15 -15.35
N ILE A 35 -16.09 -6.98 -15.45
CA ILE A 35 -16.25 -6.23 -16.70
C ILE A 35 -15.21 -5.13 -16.85
N MET A 36 -14.83 -4.46 -15.77
CA MET A 36 -13.92 -3.31 -15.85
C MET A 36 -12.46 -3.78 -15.85
N ASN A 37 -11.78 -3.57 -16.97
CA ASN A 37 -10.34 -3.79 -17.09
C ASN A 37 -9.56 -2.54 -16.65
N GLU A 38 -9.81 -2.09 -15.43
CA GLU A 38 -9.14 -0.93 -14.82
C GLU A 38 -7.86 -1.35 -14.10
N GLY A 39 -6.96 -0.37 -13.88
CA GLY A 39 -5.71 -0.60 -13.16
C GLY A 39 -5.96 -1.17 -11.74
N ILE A 40 -5.10 -2.09 -11.31
CA ILE A 40 -5.23 -2.83 -10.04
C ILE A 40 -5.50 -1.92 -8.82
N ALA A 41 -4.93 -0.72 -8.79
CA ALA A 41 -5.10 0.24 -7.70
C ALA A 41 -6.51 0.84 -7.65
N ILE A 42 -7.10 1.14 -8.80
CA ILE A 42 -8.47 1.65 -8.90
C ILE A 42 -9.42 0.54 -8.46
N THR A 43 -9.27 -0.66 -9.03
CA THR A 43 -10.13 -1.81 -8.72
C THR A 43 -10.09 -2.19 -7.25
N TYR A 44 -8.89 -2.21 -6.66
CA TYR A 44 -8.72 -2.48 -5.23
C TYR A 44 -9.33 -1.38 -4.36
N SER A 45 -9.15 -0.11 -4.71
CA SER A 45 -9.72 1.02 -3.96
C SER A 45 -11.25 1.04 -3.99
N VAL A 46 -11.85 0.71 -5.14
CA VAL A 46 -13.31 0.56 -5.26
C VAL A 46 -13.81 -0.60 -4.40
N ASN A 47 -13.13 -1.74 -4.37
CA ASN A 47 -13.49 -2.84 -3.47
C ASN A 47 -13.45 -2.41 -1.99
N LEU A 48 -12.42 -1.64 -1.58
CA LEU A 48 -12.35 -1.09 -0.23
C LEU A 48 -13.49 -0.09 0.07
N LEU A 49 -13.90 0.74 -0.90
CA LEU A 49 -15.07 1.61 -0.79
C LEU A 49 -16.32 0.80 -0.49
N PHE A 50 -16.53 -0.35 -1.14
CA PHE A 50 -17.67 -1.22 -0.87
C PHE A 50 -17.61 -1.88 0.51
N VAL A 51 -16.42 -2.28 0.96
CA VAL A 51 -16.22 -2.74 2.36
C VAL A 51 -16.63 -1.64 3.35
N ALA A 52 -16.17 -0.41 3.14
CA ALA A 52 -16.54 0.73 4.00
C ALA A 52 -18.05 1.05 3.92
N PHE A 53 -18.64 0.95 2.73
CA PHE A 53 -20.07 1.15 2.52
C PHE A 53 -20.92 0.13 3.27
N PHE A 54 -20.56 -1.15 3.26
CA PHE A 54 -21.27 -2.17 4.04
C PHE A 54 -21.23 -1.86 5.55
N SER A 55 -20.08 -1.43 6.07
CA SER A 55 -19.97 -0.98 7.46
C SER A 55 -20.85 0.23 7.77
N LEU A 56 -20.85 1.22 6.87
CA LEU A 56 -21.69 2.42 6.98
C LEU A 56 -23.19 2.05 7.01
N GLN A 57 -23.62 1.11 6.15
CA GLN A 57 -25.00 0.61 6.13
C GLN A 57 -25.38 -0.04 7.46
N ILE A 58 -24.53 -0.91 8.00
CA ILE A 58 -24.76 -1.59 9.29
C ILE A 58 -24.98 -0.56 10.42
N ALA A 59 -24.11 0.45 10.50
CA ALA A 59 -24.23 1.51 11.51
C ALA A 59 -25.49 2.38 11.29
N SER A 60 -25.79 2.75 10.05
CA SER A 60 -26.95 3.57 9.71
C SER A 60 -28.28 2.85 9.97
N ILE A 61 -28.38 1.57 9.62
CA ILE A 61 -29.55 0.73 9.87
C ILE A 61 -29.79 0.61 11.38
N HIS A 62 -28.72 0.38 12.15
CA HIS A 62 -28.82 0.31 13.61
C HIS A 62 -29.41 1.59 14.19
N ASN A 63 -28.91 2.74 13.74
CA ASN A 63 -29.36 4.07 14.19
C ASN A 63 -30.80 4.38 13.78
N ARG A 64 -31.20 4.05 12.54
CA ARG A 64 -32.56 4.31 12.03
C ARG A 64 -33.62 3.47 12.72
N ASN A 65 -33.34 2.20 12.95
CA ASN A 65 -34.35 1.25 13.43
C ASN A 65 -34.36 1.08 14.95
N HIS A 66 -33.49 1.81 15.68
CA HIS A 66 -33.23 1.61 17.10
C HIS A 66 -33.20 0.13 17.43
N THR A 67 -32.26 -0.61 16.86
CA THR A 67 -32.32 -2.08 16.84
C THR A 67 -32.19 -2.77 18.21
N GLU A 68 -31.84 -2.03 19.25
CA GLU A 68 -31.54 -2.52 20.60
C GLU A 68 -32.72 -3.09 21.39
N PRO A 69 -33.94 -2.52 21.38
CA PRO A 69 -35.11 -3.06 22.04
C PRO A 69 -35.53 -4.43 21.50
N TYR A 70 -35.22 -4.72 20.22
CA TYR A 70 -35.50 -6.02 19.61
C TYR A 70 -34.55 -7.14 20.09
N ILE A 71 -33.49 -6.78 20.83
CA ILE A 71 -32.49 -7.74 21.32
C ILE A 71 -32.87 -8.25 22.73
N TYR A 72 -33.90 -7.71 23.40
CA TYR A 72 -34.24 -8.02 24.81
C TYR A 72 -33.04 -7.94 25.77
N ILE A 73 -32.00 -7.18 25.39
CA ILE A 73 -30.81 -6.90 26.19
C ILE A 73 -30.82 -5.40 26.45
N SER A 74 -30.49 -5.01 27.66
CA SER A 74 -30.30 -3.61 28.03
C SER A 74 -29.41 -2.85 27.03
N VAL A 75 -29.68 -1.56 26.87
CA VAL A 75 -28.93 -0.56 26.09
C VAL A 75 -27.42 -0.85 26.13
N PHE A 76 -26.85 -1.39 25.03
CA PHE A 76 -25.42 -1.74 24.98
C PHE A 76 -24.57 -0.47 25.05
N PRO A 77 -23.43 -0.48 25.77
CA PRO A 77 -22.49 0.62 25.68
C PRO A 77 -21.90 0.72 24.26
N ASN A 78 -21.71 1.95 23.76
CA ASN A 78 -21.32 2.23 22.36
C ASN A 78 -20.09 1.44 21.88
N TYR A 79 -19.11 1.21 22.75
CA TYR A 79 -17.90 0.46 22.39
C TYR A 79 -18.19 -1.01 22.05
N ARG A 80 -19.11 -1.67 22.78
CA ARG A 80 -19.52 -3.05 22.47
C ARG A 80 -20.31 -3.09 21.17
N LEU A 81 -21.21 -2.12 20.99
CA LEU A 81 -22.01 -2.02 19.78
C LEU A 81 -21.12 -1.91 18.54
N ILE A 82 -20.18 -0.96 18.52
CA ILE A 82 -19.26 -0.75 17.39
C ILE A 82 -18.41 -2.01 17.15
N THR A 83 -17.98 -2.69 18.22
CA THR A 83 -17.26 -3.97 18.11
C THR A 83 -18.11 -5.06 17.43
N TYR A 84 -19.39 -5.19 17.80
CA TYR A 84 -20.28 -6.14 17.13
C TYR A 84 -20.56 -5.76 15.67
N GLN A 85 -20.77 -4.47 15.40
CA GLN A 85 -20.97 -3.97 14.03
C GLN A 85 -19.75 -4.25 13.15
N LEU A 86 -18.54 -4.14 13.70
CA LEU A 86 -17.32 -4.54 13.01
C LEU A 86 -17.30 -6.02 12.67
N TYR A 87 -17.58 -6.92 13.62
CA TYR A 87 -17.60 -8.36 13.34
C TYR A 87 -18.60 -8.72 12.25
N VAL A 88 -19.80 -8.15 12.31
CA VAL A 88 -20.84 -8.36 11.30
C VAL A 88 -20.38 -7.81 9.95
N SER A 89 -19.75 -6.63 9.92
CA SER A 89 -19.23 -6.06 8.69
C SER A 89 -18.16 -6.92 8.05
N LEU A 90 -17.26 -7.50 8.84
CA LEU A 90 -16.20 -8.38 8.33
C LEU A 90 -16.78 -9.69 7.79
N ILE A 91 -17.79 -10.26 8.47
CA ILE A 91 -18.48 -11.47 7.99
C ILE A 91 -19.18 -11.21 6.66
N LEU A 92 -19.90 -10.08 6.54
CA LEU A 92 -20.63 -9.76 5.30
C LEU A 92 -19.72 -9.37 4.15
N SER A 93 -18.58 -8.75 4.46
CA SER A 93 -17.57 -8.41 3.46
C SER A 93 -16.71 -9.61 3.08
N PHE A 94 -16.79 -10.75 3.79
CA PHE A 94 -15.90 -11.89 3.60
C PHE A 94 -15.81 -12.39 2.15
N PRO A 95 -16.91 -12.53 1.39
CA PRO A 95 -16.82 -12.91 -0.03
C PRO A 95 -16.04 -11.90 -0.88
N LEU A 96 -16.19 -10.61 -0.58
CA LEU A 96 -15.43 -9.54 -1.23
C LEU A 96 -13.94 -9.61 -0.85
N LEU A 97 -13.61 -9.95 0.39
CA LEU A 97 -12.23 -10.17 0.82
C LEU A 97 -11.57 -11.32 0.05
N LEU A 98 -12.29 -12.43 -0.13
CA LEU A 98 -11.80 -13.55 -0.94
C LEU A 98 -11.55 -13.13 -2.39
N MET A 99 -12.46 -12.35 -2.97
CA MET A 99 -12.29 -11.82 -4.33
C MET A 99 -11.08 -10.88 -4.42
N MET A 100 -10.85 -10.03 -3.41
CA MET A 100 -9.67 -9.14 -3.36
C MET A 100 -8.37 -9.93 -3.23
N VAL A 101 -8.33 -11.00 -2.43
CA VAL A 101 -7.17 -11.91 -2.36
C VAL A 101 -6.94 -12.57 -3.72
N GLY A 102 -8.00 -13.08 -4.36
CA GLY A 102 -7.92 -13.69 -5.70
C GLY A 102 -7.44 -12.71 -6.76
N LEU A 103 -7.88 -11.45 -6.71
CA LEU A 103 -7.43 -10.38 -7.61
C LEU A 103 -5.94 -10.09 -7.42
N LEU A 104 -5.47 -9.95 -6.18
CA LEU A 104 -4.05 -9.77 -5.92
C LEU A 104 -3.23 -11.00 -6.34
N TRP A 105 -3.73 -12.21 -6.10
CA TRP A 105 -3.03 -13.43 -6.48
C TRP A 105 -2.91 -13.56 -7.99
N LYS A 106 -3.97 -13.24 -8.75
CA LYS A 106 -3.93 -13.20 -10.22
C LYS A 106 -2.89 -12.19 -10.73
N SER A 107 -2.79 -11.02 -10.11
CA SER A 107 -1.82 -9.99 -10.51
C SER A 107 -0.38 -10.26 -10.04
N PHE A 108 -0.22 -11.05 -8.97
CA PHE A 108 1.06 -11.31 -8.32
C PHE A 108 1.19 -12.80 -7.95
N ALA A 109 1.21 -13.68 -8.96
CA ALA A 109 1.22 -15.13 -8.78
C ALA A 109 2.37 -15.66 -7.90
N ASP A 110 3.54 -15.02 -7.98
CA ASP A 110 4.75 -15.43 -7.25
C ASP A 110 4.82 -14.92 -5.80
N VAL A 111 3.84 -14.11 -5.37
CA VAL A 111 3.83 -13.58 -3.99
C VAL A 111 3.27 -14.64 -3.05
N SER A 112 3.89 -14.75 -1.88
CA SER A 112 3.34 -15.55 -0.78
C SER A 112 1.88 -15.17 -0.50
N LEU A 113 0.99 -16.16 -0.56
CA LEU A 113 -0.44 -15.98 -0.26
C LEU A 113 -0.66 -15.30 1.11
N TRP A 114 0.21 -15.60 2.09
CA TRP A 114 0.18 -14.94 3.41
C TRP A 114 0.32 -13.44 3.33
N ASN A 115 1.20 -12.93 2.47
CA ASN A 115 1.37 -11.49 2.31
C ASN A 115 0.09 -10.85 1.75
N LEU A 116 -0.53 -11.50 0.75
CA LEU A 116 -1.76 -11.02 0.13
C LEU A 116 -2.92 -11.00 1.13
N VAL A 117 -3.07 -12.06 1.93
CA VAL A 117 -4.07 -12.17 3.00
C VAL A 117 -3.87 -11.08 4.05
N ILE A 118 -2.62 -10.85 4.47
CA ILE A 118 -2.29 -9.77 5.42
C ILE A 118 -2.72 -8.42 4.84
N ILE A 119 -2.34 -8.10 3.60
CA ILE A 119 -2.68 -6.84 2.96
C ILE A 119 -4.20 -6.65 2.94
N VAL A 120 -4.96 -7.63 2.43
CA VAL A 120 -6.42 -7.56 2.37
C VAL A 120 -7.04 -7.40 3.75
N PHE A 121 -6.57 -8.14 4.75
CA PHE A 121 -7.08 -8.06 6.11
C PHE A 121 -6.94 -6.65 6.70
N PHE A 122 -5.74 -6.08 6.70
CA PHE A 122 -5.48 -4.77 7.31
C PHE A 122 -6.18 -3.64 6.57
N THR A 123 -6.22 -3.67 5.25
CA THR A 123 -6.87 -2.62 4.45
C THR A 123 -8.39 -2.66 4.60
N SER A 124 -8.94 -3.86 4.74
CA SER A 124 -10.38 -4.05 4.95
C SER A 124 -10.81 -3.70 6.36
N PHE A 125 -9.98 -4.03 7.36
CA PHE A 125 -10.19 -3.60 8.75
C PHE A 125 -10.23 -2.07 8.86
N PHE A 126 -9.27 -1.39 8.24
CA PHE A 126 -9.25 0.07 8.14
C PHE A 126 -10.52 0.62 7.47
N SER A 127 -10.90 0.02 6.35
CA SER A 127 -12.06 0.47 5.58
C SER A 127 -13.36 0.28 6.34
N SER A 128 -13.51 -0.85 7.03
CA SER A 128 -14.68 -1.08 7.87
C SER A 128 -14.76 -0.09 9.02
N MET A 129 -13.64 0.18 9.70
CA MET A 129 -13.61 1.16 10.80
C MET A 129 -13.93 2.57 10.34
N LEU A 130 -13.46 2.99 9.16
CA LEU A 130 -13.82 4.29 8.58
C LEU A 130 -15.33 4.38 8.29
N GLY A 131 -15.91 3.34 7.69
CA GLY A 131 -17.35 3.26 7.46
C GLY A 131 -18.18 3.32 8.75
N LEU A 132 -17.75 2.59 9.79
CA LEU A 132 -18.40 2.64 11.11
C LEU A 132 -18.29 4.03 11.76
N LEU A 133 -17.12 4.66 11.74
CA LEU A 133 -16.92 6.02 12.26
C LEU A 133 -17.92 6.99 11.65
N LEU A 134 -18.00 7.01 10.31
CA LEU A 134 -18.92 7.90 9.61
C LEU A 134 -20.37 7.59 9.93
N GLY A 135 -20.75 6.30 10.01
CA GLY A 135 -22.11 5.90 10.36
C GLY A 135 -22.52 6.26 11.80
N GLN A 136 -21.56 6.42 12.70
CA GLN A 136 -21.80 6.80 14.10
C GLN A 136 -21.84 8.32 14.31
N VAL A 137 -21.01 9.06 13.57
CA VAL A 137 -20.79 10.50 13.75
C VAL A 137 -21.65 11.34 12.79
N VAL A 138 -21.78 10.92 11.53
CA VAL A 138 -22.46 11.69 10.50
C VAL A 138 -23.94 11.36 10.48
N LYS A 139 -24.78 12.39 10.68
CA LYS A 139 -26.25 12.23 10.72
C LYS A 139 -26.86 11.86 9.36
N TYR A 140 -26.30 12.41 8.27
CA TYR A 140 -26.83 12.22 6.93
C TYR A 140 -26.08 11.12 6.18
N HIS A 141 -26.78 10.02 5.87
CA HIS A 141 -26.19 8.86 5.20
C HIS A 141 -25.57 9.21 3.84
N GLY A 142 -26.23 10.04 3.03
CA GLY A 142 -25.70 10.50 1.74
C GLY A 142 -24.38 11.25 1.87
N LEU A 143 -24.24 12.12 2.88
CA LEU A 143 -22.99 12.86 3.12
C LEU A 143 -21.85 11.93 3.54
N ALA A 144 -22.14 10.95 4.41
CA ALA A 144 -21.17 9.92 4.80
C ALA A 144 -20.69 9.11 3.58
N PHE A 145 -21.60 8.74 2.69
CA PHE A 145 -21.25 8.01 1.47
C PHE A 145 -20.43 8.87 0.49
N THR A 146 -20.79 10.14 0.29
CA THR A 146 -20.00 11.07 -0.52
C THR A 146 -18.58 11.23 0.03
N PHE A 147 -18.41 11.27 1.35
CA PHE A 147 -17.08 11.30 1.96
C PHE A 147 -16.28 10.04 1.65
N LEU A 148 -16.89 8.85 1.75
CA LEU A 148 -16.22 7.59 1.40
C LEU A 148 -15.77 7.59 -0.06
N ILE A 149 -16.62 8.04 -1.00
CA ILE A 149 -16.23 8.17 -2.42
C ILE A 149 -15.06 9.14 -2.57
N ALA A 150 -15.16 10.33 -1.97
CA ALA A 150 -14.11 11.36 -2.03
C ALA A 150 -12.79 10.90 -1.39
N PHE A 151 -12.82 9.93 -0.48
CA PHE A 151 -11.63 9.32 0.11
C PHE A 151 -11.03 8.24 -0.79
N TYR A 152 -11.80 7.23 -1.19
CA TYR A 152 -11.29 6.06 -1.92
C TYR A 152 -11.01 6.31 -3.39
N LEU A 153 -11.83 7.11 -4.08
CA LEU A 153 -11.67 7.30 -5.51
C LEU A 153 -10.33 7.97 -5.86
N PRO A 154 -9.91 9.07 -5.20
CA PRO A 154 -8.58 9.66 -5.45
C PRO A 154 -7.44 8.71 -5.10
N ILE A 155 -7.55 7.91 -4.04
CA ILE A 155 -6.51 6.95 -3.64
C ILE A 155 -6.22 5.94 -4.77
N GLY A 156 -7.27 5.48 -5.48
CA GLY A 156 -7.13 4.57 -6.62
C GLY A 156 -6.62 5.26 -7.89
N LEU A 157 -7.01 6.51 -8.12
CA LEU A 157 -6.66 7.27 -9.34
C LEU A 157 -5.25 7.87 -9.30
N VAL A 158 -4.71 8.15 -8.12
CA VAL A 158 -3.41 8.82 -8.00
C VAL A 158 -2.27 7.79 -8.07
N SER A 159 -1.17 8.21 -8.69
CA SER A 159 0.06 7.42 -8.77
C SER A 159 0.55 6.92 -7.41
N TRP A 160 1.28 5.79 -7.44
CA TRP A 160 1.85 5.17 -6.24
C TRP A 160 2.71 6.13 -5.42
N SER A 161 3.39 7.08 -6.08
CA SER A 161 4.35 7.98 -5.46
C SER A 161 3.65 8.94 -4.50
N PHE A 162 2.47 9.45 -4.87
CA PHE A 162 1.64 10.25 -3.98
C PHE A 162 1.07 9.42 -2.83
N ASN A 163 0.61 8.20 -3.10
CA ASN A 163 0.14 7.28 -2.08
C ASN A 163 1.20 7.00 -1.01
N GLU A 164 2.49 6.96 -1.37
CA GLU A 164 3.59 6.80 -0.41
C GLU A 164 3.86 8.05 0.46
N LYS A 165 3.46 9.26 0.03
CA LYS A 165 3.46 10.44 0.91
C LYS A 165 2.43 10.30 2.03
N PHE A 166 1.29 9.68 1.72
CA PHE A 166 0.21 9.42 2.68
C PHE A 166 0.24 7.98 3.20
N ARG A 167 1.44 7.38 3.30
CA ARG A 167 1.64 5.96 3.59
C ARG A 167 1.04 5.44 4.90
N TYR A 168 0.54 6.28 5.79
CA TYR A 168 -0.09 5.83 7.04
C TYR A 168 -1.61 5.79 6.96
N ILE A 169 -2.19 6.45 5.97
CA ILE A 169 -3.64 6.53 5.74
C ILE A 169 -4.06 5.93 4.40
N SER A 170 -3.12 5.71 3.47
CA SER A 170 -3.41 5.09 2.18
C SER A 170 -3.44 3.55 2.33
N PRO A 171 -4.61 2.92 2.16
CA PRO A 171 -4.75 1.47 2.26
C PRO A 171 -4.21 0.75 1.01
N VAL A 172 -3.78 1.45 -0.04
CA VAL A 172 -3.28 0.83 -1.27
C VAL A 172 -1.75 0.78 -1.36
N VAL A 173 -1.01 1.31 -0.38
CA VAL A 173 0.46 1.35 -0.50
C VAL A 173 1.08 -0.03 -0.62
N ASN A 174 0.60 -1.01 0.16
CA ASN A 174 1.15 -2.36 0.13
C ASN A 174 0.75 -3.16 -1.12
N ILE A 175 -0.28 -2.78 -1.88
CA ILE A 175 -0.58 -3.45 -3.16
C ILE A 175 0.40 -3.03 -4.27
N PHE A 176 1.04 -1.86 -4.13
CA PHE A 176 2.11 -1.48 -5.05
C PHE A 176 3.39 -2.28 -4.82
N ASN A 177 3.48 -2.98 -3.69
CA ASN A 177 4.55 -3.91 -3.40
C ASN A 177 4.13 -5.01 -2.40
N PRO A 178 3.51 -6.08 -2.90
CA PRO A 178 3.02 -7.17 -2.05
C PRO A 178 4.12 -8.17 -1.63
N TYR A 179 5.31 -8.12 -2.23
CA TYR A 179 6.43 -9.04 -1.93
C TYR A 179 7.07 -8.71 -0.57
N LEU A 180 7.19 -7.42 -0.24
CA LEU A 180 7.73 -6.95 1.01
C LEU A 180 6.72 -6.01 1.68
N ILE A 181 5.97 -6.60 2.61
CA ILE A 181 4.99 -5.86 3.41
C ILE A 181 5.68 -4.68 4.11
N ASN A 182 5.20 -3.47 3.82
CA ASN A 182 5.58 -2.29 4.58
C ASN A 182 4.84 -2.30 5.92
N TRP A 183 5.46 -2.92 6.93
CA TRP A 183 4.92 -3.02 8.28
C TRP A 183 4.54 -1.66 8.90
N ARG A 184 5.25 -0.58 8.56
CA ARG A 184 4.91 0.77 9.04
C ARG A 184 3.60 1.28 8.48
N ASN A 185 3.29 1.00 7.21
CA ASN A 185 1.98 1.29 6.65
C ASN A 185 0.90 0.50 7.41
N LEU A 186 1.11 -0.80 7.65
CA LEU A 186 0.14 -1.62 8.38
C LEU A 186 -0.09 -1.12 9.82
N PHE A 187 0.97 -0.78 10.55
CA PHE A 187 0.84 -0.18 11.88
C PHE A 187 0.18 1.20 11.84
N GLY A 188 0.43 2.00 10.80
CA GLY A 188 -0.28 3.25 10.54
C GLY A 188 -1.78 3.04 10.34
N LEU A 189 -2.16 2.11 9.46
CA LEU A 189 -3.56 1.74 9.22
C LEU A 189 -4.24 1.23 10.49
N LEU A 190 -3.56 0.41 11.29
CA LEU A 190 -4.04 -0.02 12.61
C LEU A 190 -4.25 1.16 13.56
N GLY A 191 -3.26 2.05 13.67
CA GLY A 191 -3.34 3.25 14.49
C GLY A 191 -4.54 4.11 14.12
N CYS A 192 -4.74 4.36 12.82
CA CYS A 192 -5.92 5.08 12.33
C CYS A 192 -7.22 4.32 12.60
N SER A 193 -7.25 2.99 12.46
CA SER A 193 -8.43 2.18 12.74
C SER A 193 -8.85 2.25 14.22
N LEU A 194 -7.87 2.21 15.14
CA LEU A 194 -8.09 2.38 16.57
C LEU A 194 -8.53 3.81 16.91
N LEU A 195 -8.01 4.81 16.20
CA LEU A 195 -8.44 6.19 16.34
C LEU A 195 -9.90 6.34 15.88
N PHE A 196 -10.28 5.74 14.75
CA PHE A 196 -11.65 5.75 14.26
C PHE A 196 -12.62 5.06 15.23
N TYR A 197 -12.20 3.95 15.84
CA TYR A 197 -12.97 3.30 16.91
C TYR A 197 -13.15 4.21 18.14
N GLY A 198 -12.07 4.84 18.62
CA GLY A 198 -12.10 5.77 19.76
C GLY A 198 -12.97 7.00 19.48
N LEU A 199 -12.82 7.61 18.31
CA LEU A 199 -13.62 8.77 17.90
C LEU A 199 -15.09 8.40 17.66
N GLY A 200 -15.36 7.28 17.00
CA GLY A 200 -16.73 6.80 16.73
C GLY A 200 -17.50 6.47 18.01
N THR A 201 -16.80 6.01 19.05
CA THR A 201 -17.41 5.78 20.37
C THR A 201 -17.65 7.06 21.16
N LEU A 202 -16.70 8.02 21.14
CA LEU A 202 -16.78 9.30 21.87
C LEU A 202 -17.76 10.29 21.24
N LEU A 203 -17.77 10.38 19.90
CA LEU A 203 -18.55 11.35 19.12
C LEU A 203 -19.86 10.76 18.59
N SER A 204 -20.23 9.55 19.02
CA SER A 204 -21.47 8.90 18.60
C SER A 204 -22.67 9.82 18.85
N SER A 205 -23.50 10.01 17.83
CA SER A 205 -24.70 10.85 17.89
C SER A 205 -25.85 10.28 18.74
N ARG A 206 -25.65 9.11 19.36
CA ARG A 206 -26.66 8.41 20.15
C ARG A 206 -26.99 9.13 21.46
N ARG A 207 -28.25 9.55 21.59
CA ARG A 207 -28.84 10.06 22.85
C ARG A 207 -29.20 8.87 23.75
N GLY A 208 -28.43 8.63 24.81
CA GLY A 208 -28.70 7.56 25.77
C GLY A 208 -27.41 6.96 26.32
N GLY A 209 -26.78 7.70 27.24
CA GLY A 209 -25.47 7.36 27.80
C GLY A 209 -25.50 6.08 28.62
N GLY A 210 -25.00 4.99 28.04
CA GLY A 210 -24.41 3.92 28.85
C GLY A 210 -23.29 4.49 29.74
N LYS A 211 -22.97 3.80 30.84
CA LYS A 211 -21.90 4.17 31.77
C LYS A 211 -20.64 4.62 31.00
N LYS A 212 -20.10 5.80 31.34
CA LYS A 212 -18.84 6.31 30.79
C LYS A 212 -17.79 5.21 30.88
N SER A 213 -17.33 4.72 29.74
CA SER A 213 -16.29 3.69 29.66
C SER A 213 -14.95 4.37 29.38
N ILE A 214 -13.88 3.84 29.99
CA ILE A 214 -12.51 4.28 29.71
C ILE A 214 -11.97 3.68 28.39
N ILE A 215 -12.64 2.68 27.83
CA ILE A 215 -12.19 1.93 26.63
C ILE A 215 -11.95 2.83 25.41
N PRO A 216 -12.83 3.80 25.07
CA PRO A 216 -12.55 4.76 24.00
C PRO A 216 -11.26 5.56 24.20
N TRP A 217 -11.00 6.00 25.43
CA TRP A 217 -9.78 6.75 25.77
C TRP A 217 -8.54 5.88 25.64
N ILE A 218 -8.59 4.63 26.12
CA ILE A 218 -7.50 3.66 25.96
C ILE A 218 -7.21 3.44 24.47
N SER A 219 -8.24 3.24 23.65
CA SER A 219 -8.08 3.06 22.20
C SER A 219 -7.44 4.27 21.52
N THR A 220 -7.88 5.48 21.87
CA THR A 220 -7.32 6.72 21.33
C THR A 220 -5.87 6.93 21.76
N VAL A 221 -5.53 6.68 23.03
CA VAL A 221 -4.15 6.78 23.53
C VAL A 221 -3.25 5.76 22.84
N LEU A 222 -3.70 4.51 22.70
CA LEU A 222 -2.97 3.48 21.97
C LEU A 222 -2.77 3.87 20.50
N ALA A 223 -3.82 4.37 19.83
CA ALA A 223 -3.74 4.86 18.47
C ALA A 223 -2.68 5.96 18.31
N CYS A 224 -2.70 6.98 19.18
CA CYS A 224 -1.72 8.05 19.17
C CYS A 224 -0.30 7.52 19.43
N SER A 225 -0.13 6.59 20.38
CA SER A 225 1.18 5.99 20.66
C SER A 225 1.74 5.21 19.48
N LEU A 226 0.91 4.47 18.74
CA LEU A 226 1.32 3.77 17.52
C LEU A 226 1.71 4.75 16.42
N LEU A 227 0.89 5.77 16.17
CA LEU A 227 1.17 6.77 15.13
C LEU A 227 2.44 7.57 15.43
N ILE A 228 2.63 8.00 16.68
CA ILE A 228 3.85 8.68 17.14
C ILE A 228 5.04 7.72 17.08
N GLY A 229 4.87 6.45 17.47
CA GLY A 229 5.93 5.45 17.42
C GLY A 229 6.42 5.18 16.00
N VAL A 230 5.49 5.06 15.04
CA VAL A 230 5.82 4.90 13.63
C VAL A 230 6.56 6.13 13.10
N TRP A 231 6.08 7.34 13.41
CA TRP A 231 6.74 8.58 12.99
C TRP A 231 8.12 8.78 13.65
N GLY A 232 8.23 8.51 14.95
CA GLY A 232 9.47 8.57 15.71
C GLY A 232 10.50 7.55 15.24
N TYR A 233 10.07 6.34 14.88
CA TYR A 233 10.94 5.33 14.28
C TYR A 233 11.56 5.82 12.97
N GLU A 234 10.80 6.48 12.09
CA GLU A 234 11.37 7.04 10.86
C GLU A 234 12.43 8.08 11.13
N ARG A 235 12.18 8.96 12.11
CA ARG A 235 13.15 9.98 12.52
C ARG A 235 14.44 9.34 13.04
N LEU A 236 14.33 8.43 14.01
CA LEU A 236 15.48 7.73 14.59
C LEU A 236 16.25 6.93 13.54
N PHE A 237 15.54 6.25 12.63
CA PHE A 237 16.20 5.54 11.52
C PHE A 237 16.99 6.50 10.63
N ASN A 238 16.41 7.65 10.26
CA ASN A 238 17.10 8.62 9.41
C ASN A 238 18.31 9.24 10.11
N GLU A 239 18.20 9.58 11.39
CA GLU A 239 19.32 10.07 12.21
C GLU A 239 20.45 9.03 12.30
N ASN A 240 20.09 7.76 12.52
CA ASN A 240 21.05 6.64 12.52
C ASN A 240 21.71 6.46 11.16
N VAL A 241 20.96 6.52 10.06
CA VAL A 241 21.55 6.42 8.71
C VAL A 241 22.47 7.60 8.41
N GLN A 242 22.12 8.81 8.85
CA GLN A 242 22.96 9.99 8.65
C GLN A 242 24.29 9.88 9.39
N THR A 243 24.27 9.38 10.63
CA THR A 243 25.45 9.24 11.50
C THR A 243 26.26 7.96 11.26
N SER A 244 25.65 6.91 10.68
CA SER A 244 26.33 5.66 10.36
C SER A 244 27.39 5.79 9.26
N SER A 245 28.47 5.02 9.40
CA SER A 245 29.48 4.88 8.35
C SER A 245 28.97 4.03 7.19
N PHE A 246 29.50 4.29 5.99
CA PHE A 246 29.18 3.48 4.82
C PHE A 246 29.80 2.08 4.94
N GLN A 247 28.97 1.07 4.73
CA GLN A 247 29.43 -0.30 4.52
C GLN A 247 29.83 -0.48 3.05
N LYS A 248 30.71 -1.45 2.76
CA LYS A 248 31.20 -1.68 1.40
C LYS A 248 30.92 -3.10 0.95
N ILE A 249 30.59 -3.24 -0.32
CA ILE A 249 30.48 -4.53 -0.99
C ILE A 249 30.99 -4.44 -2.42
N THR A 250 31.56 -5.52 -2.92
CA THR A 250 32.13 -5.59 -4.27
C THR A 250 31.58 -6.82 -4.97
N VAL A 251 31.13 -6.66 -6.21
CA VAL A 251 30.73 -7.74 -7.11
C VAL A 251 31.49 -7.54 -8.43
N GLY A 252 32.35 -8.51 -8.78
CA GLY A 252 33.30 -8.33 -9.89
C GLY A 252 34.22 -7.14 -9.63
N GLN A 253 34.17 -6.14 -10.51
CA GLN A 253 34.94 -4.89 -10.39
C GLN A 253 34.07 -3.70 -9.96
N THR A 254 32.77 -3.89 -9.71
CA THR A 254 31.86 -2.85 -9.24
C THR A 254 31.84 -2.81 -7.72
N GLN A 255 32.16 -1.65 -7.16
CA GLN A 255 32.10 -1.38 -5.72
C GLN A 255 30.85 -0.57 -5.38
N VAL A 256 30.16 -0.96 -4.30
CA VAL A 256 29.00 -0.27 -3.74
C VAL A 256 29.28 0.08 -2.28
N GLU A 257 29.26 1.37 -1.97
CA GLU A 257 29.27 1.93 -0.61
C GLU A 257 27.80 2.17 -0.22
N TYR A 258 27.29 1.54 0.85
CA TYR A 258 25.87 1.62 1.19
C TYR A 258 25.58 1.91 2.67
N LYS A 259 24.43 2.54 2.91
CA LYS A 259 23.82 2.73 4.24
C LYS A 259 22.30 2.85 4.16
N GLY A 260 21.61 2.37 5.20
CA GLY A 260 20.13 2.33 5.25
C GLY A 260 19.47 1.27 4.36
N ILE A 261 20.25 0.44 3.65
CA ILE A 261 19.78 -0.70 2.85
C ILE A 261 20.44 -1.99 3.34
N SER A 262 19.85 -3.14 3.02
CA SER A 262 20.45 -4.43 3.39
C SER A 262 21.65 -4.77 2.49
N SER A 263 22.57 -5.61 3.00
CA SER A 263 23.68 -6.14 2.20
C SER A 263 23.19 -6.86 0.94
N TYR A 264 22.06 -7.57 1.03
CA TYR A 264 21.42 -8.23 -0.12
C TYR A 264 21.03 -7.22 -1.20
N GLN A 265 20.33 -6.14 -0.84
CA GLN A 265 19.96 -5.08 -1.78
C GLN A 265 21.20 -4.43 -2.41
N ALA A 266 22.25 -4.17 -1.61
CA ALA A 266 23.50 -3.62 -2.12
C ALA A 266 24.18 -4.56 -3.13
N LYS A 267 24.15 -5.90 -2.90
CA LYS A 267 24.62 -6.90 -3.88
C LYS A 267 23.82 -6.86 -5.17
N GLN A 268 22.50 -6.68 -5.09
CA GLN A 268 21.63 -6.57 -6.28
C GLN A 268 21.99 -5.33 -7.13
N PHE A 269 22.19 -4.17 -6.51
CA PHE A 269 22.69 -2.97 -7.22
C PHE A 269 24.06 -3.23 -7.86
N ALA A 270 24.98 -3.86 -7.13
CA ALA A 270 26.32 -4.17 -7.63
C ALA A 270 26.28 -5.12 -8.84
N ALA A 271 25.48 -6.19 -8.76
CA ALA A 271 25.34 -7.18 -9.82
C ALA A 271 24.69 -6.59 -11.08
N LEU A 272 23.64 -5.76 -10.92
CA LEU A 272 23.00 -5.08 -12.04
C LEU A 272 23.99 -4.15 -12.77
N PHE A 273 24.70 -3.32 -12.01
CA PHE A 273 25.62 -2.33 -12.57
C PHE A 273 26.85 -2.99 -13.23
N GLU A 274 27.38 -4.05 -12.62
CA GLU A 274 28.46 -4.84 -13.23
C GLU A 274 27.99 -5.48 -14.53
N THR A 275 26.77 -6.04 -14.56
CA THR A 275 26.23 -6.68 -15.77
C THR A 275 25.98 -5.68 -16.90
N LEU A 276 25.42 -4.51 -16.58
CA LEU A 276 25.28 -3.40 -17.54
C LEU A 276 26.61 -3.01 -18.16
N TYR A 277 27.64 -2.86 -17.33
CA TYR A 277 28.98 -2.51 -17.79
C TYR A 277 29.56 -3.59 -18.73
N GLN A 278 29.46 -4.87 -18.36
CA GLN A 278 29.98 -5.97 -19.17
C GLN A 278 29.25 -6.13 -20.50
N VAL A 279 27.91 -6.01 -20.51
CA VAL A 279 27.10 -6.06 -21.74
C VAL A 279 27.42 -4.88 -22.65
N ALA A 280 27.50 -3.66 -22.10
CA ALA A 280 27.87 -2.47 -22.87
C ALA A 280 29.27 -2.64 -23.51
N LYS A 281 30.26 -3.10 -22.73
CA LYS A 281 31.63 -3.34 -23.22
C LYS A 281 31.68 -4.40 -24.31
N LYS A 282 30.88 -5.46 -24.21
CA LYS A 282 30.79 -6.53 -25.22
C LYS A 282 30.26 -6.02 -26.57
N LYS A 283 29.40 -5.00 -26.56
CA LYS A 283 28.89 -4.32 -27.77
C LYS A 283 29.83 -3.22 -28.28
N GLU A 284 31.14 -3.32 -27.99
CA GLU A 284 32.19 -2.40 -28.46
C GLU A 284 31.97 -0.93 -28.08
N THR A 285 31.22 -0.67 -27.00
CA THR A 285 31.05 0.69 -26.48
C THR A 285 32.16 1.06 -25.49
N HIS A 286 32.24 2.34 -25.11
CA HIS A 286 33.13 2.84 -24.07
C HIS A 286 32.35 3.17 -22.78
N PRO A 287 31.88 2.17 -22.02
CA PRO A 287 31.13 2.42 -20.80
C PRO A 287 32.00 3.03 -19.70
N VAL A 288 31.43 3.98 -18.97
CA VAL A 288 32.06 4.59 -17.80
C VAL A 288 31.69 3.78 -16.55
N ARG A 289 32.70 3.48 -15.72
CA ARG A 289 32.49 2.78 -14.45
C ARG A 289 32.49 3.76 -13.29
N TYR A 290 31.51 3.60 -12.41
CA TYR A 290 31.36 4.39 -11.19
C TYR A 290 31.40 3.48 -9.96
N THR A 291 31.94 4.00 -8.86
CA THR A 291 31.64 3.47 -7.53
C THR A 291 30.28 3.99 -7.10
N LEU A 292 29.37 3.10 -6.72
CA LEU A 292 28.02 3.48 -6.33
C LEU A 292 27.99 3.82 -4.84
N GLN A 293 27.40 4.95 -4.48
CA GLN A 293 27.20 5.34 -3.07
C GLN A 293 25.70 5.43 -2.78
N ILE A 294 25.13 4.40 -2.15
CA ILE A 294 23.68 4.29 -1.95
C ILE A 294 23.31 4.64 -0.51
N THR A 295 22.43 5.61 -0.35
CA THR A 295 21.83 5.96 0.94
C THR A 295 20.33 5.84 0.86
N ARG A 296 19.70 5.11 1.78
CA ARG A 296 18.25 5.13 1.94
C ARG A 296 17.85 5.97 3.15
N MET A 297 16.93 6.90 2.95
CA MET A 297 16.20 7.55 4.03
C MET A 297 14.71 7.23 3.92
N HIS A 298 14.02 7.24 5.05
CA HIS A 298 12.58 7.03 5.13
C HIS A 298 11.78 8.32 4.98
N SER A 299 12.35 9.47 5.36
CA SER A 299 11.76 10.79 5.13
C SER A 299 11.76 11.08 3.63
N MET A 300 10.57 11.15 3.02
CA MET A 300 10.45 11.45 1.60
C MET A 300 10.71 12.93 1.31
N SER A 301 11.84 13.25 0.68
CA SER A 301 12.06 14.56 0.05
C SER A 301 11.71 14.58 -1.45
N SER A 302 11.76 13.42 -2.14
CA SER A 302 11.46 13.30 -3.57
C SER A 302 10.84 11.95 -3.92
N PHE A 303 10.06 11.92 -5.00
CA PHE A 303 9.41 10.72 -5.54
C PHE A 303 10.39 9.81 -6.30
N GLU A 304 11.36 10.41 -6.98
CA GLU A 304 12.43 9.70 -7.69
C GLU A 304 13.72 9.64 -6.84
N PRO A 305 14.59 8.64 -7.07
CA PRO A 305 15.89 8.60 -6.41
C PRO A 305 16.71 9.80 -6.88
N LYS A 306 17.29 10.54 -5.94
CA LYS A 306 18.16 11.67 -6.29
C LYS A 306 19.55 11.11 -6.62
N ILE A 307 19.92 11.20 -7.90
CA ILE A 307 21.23 10.76 -8.40
C ILE A 307 22.13 11.99 -8.57
N ILE A 308 23.31 11.97 -7.94
CA ILE A 308 24.33 13.02 -8.03
C ILE A 308 25.62 12.37 -8.53
N VAL A 309 26.12 12.85 -9.68
CA VAL A 309 27.41 12.42 -10.22
C VAL A 309 28.49 13.33 -9.64
N HIS A 310 29.44 12.74 -8.92
CA HIS A 310 30.59 13.46 -8.36
C HIS A 310 31.79 13.32 -9.29
N HIS A 311 32.64 14.37 -9.35
CA HIS A 311 33.84 14.42 -10.20
C HIS A 311 34.89 13.31 -9.96
N HIS A 312 34.72 12.46 -8.95
CA HIS A 312 35.67 11.40 -8.57
C HIS A 312 35.21 9.99 -8.97
N ASN A 313 34.53 9.82 -10.11
CA ASN A 313 33.95 8.53 -10.54
C ASN A 313 33.05 7.87 -9.47
N LYS A 314 32.33 8.71 -8.70
CA LYS A 314 31.34 8.26 -7.72
C LYS A 314 29.95 8.71 -8.14
N LEU A 315 29.00 7.79 -8.09
CA LEU A 315 27.60 8.07 -8.35
C LEU A 315 26.83 7.88 -7.04
N GLN A 316 26.38 8.99 -6.46
CA GLN A 316 25.59 9.00 -5.23
C GLN A 316 24.11 8.85 -5.54
N ILE A 317 23.46 7.85 -4.92
CA ILE A 317 22.03 7.57 -5.05
C ILE A 317 21.39 7.71 -3.69
N ASN A 318 20.49 8.68 -3.56
CA ASN A 318 19.66 8.82 -2.38
C ASN A 318 18.26 8.29 -2.69
N ILE A 319 17.86 7.24 -1.98
CA ILE A 319 16.59 6.54 -2.18
C ILE A 319 15.65 6.88 -1.02
N TYR A 320 14.46 7.38 -1.36
CA TYR A 320 13.47 7.87 -0.41
C TYR A 320 12.18 7.04 -0.37
N SER A 321 12.07 6.06 -1.26
CA SER A 321 10.92 5.17 -1.40
C SER A 321 11.31 3.75 -1.05
N ASN A 322 10.41 3.05 -0.35
CA ASN A 322 10.57 1.61 -0.12
C ASN A 322 10.44 0.83 -1.42
N LYS A 323 9.60 1.29 -2.36
CA LYS A 323 9.34 0.64 -3.64
C LYS A 323 10.55 0.68 -4.57
N LEU A 324 11.37 1.73 -4.50
CA LEU A 324 12.56 1.86 -5.33
C LEU A 324 13.64 0.82 -4.98
N LEU A 325 13.70 0.34 -3.74
CA LEU A 325 14.70 -0.66 -3.33
C LEU A 325 14.40 -2.07 -3.80
N GLU A 326 13.32 -2.24 -4.53
CA GLU A 326 12.81 -3.53 -4.96
C GLU A 326 12.83 -3.56 -6.48
N PHE A 327 14.04 -3.89 -6.94
CA PHE A 327 14.29 -4.63 -8.15
C PHE A 327 13.26 -5.75 -8.25
N ASN A 328 12.25 -5.56 -9.10
CA ASN A 328 11.42 -6.60 -9.73
C ASN A 328 10.15 -6.01 -10.36
N ARG A 329 9.53 -4.94 -9.83
CA ARG A 329 8.29 -4.37 -10.43
C ARG A 329 8.06 -2.86 -10.20
N GLY A 330 9.05 -2.10 -9.70
CA GLY A 330 8.88 -0.68 -9.35
C GLY A 330 9.63 0.33 -10.23
N MET A 331 10.78 -0.04 -10.76
CA MET A 331 11.68 0.85 -11.50
C MET A 331 12.56 -0.03 -12.39
N ASP A 332 12.61 0.23 -13.71
CA ASP A 332 13.64 -0.40 -14.52
C ASP A 332 14.96 0.28 -14.26
N TRP A 333 15.70 -0.30 -13.30
CA TRP A 333 16.99 0.21 -12.91
C TRP A 333 17.97 0.19 -14.09
N ALA A 334 17.96 -0.84 -14.96
CA ALA A 334 18.81 -0.84 -16.16
C ALA A 334 18.62 0.41 -17.02
N SER A 335 17.37 0.77 -17.34
CA SER A 335 17.06 2.01 -18.06
C SER A 335 17.50 3.26 -17.30
N LYS A 336 17.38 3.29 -15.97
CA LYS A 336 17.82 4.45 -15.17
C LYS A 336 19.34 4.58 -15.11
N TRP A 337 20.08 3.47 -15.17
CA TRP A 337 21.53 3.44 -15.05
C TRP A 337 22.26 3.60 -16.39
N ILE A 338 21.67 3.15 -17.50
CA ILE A 338 22.34 3.13 -18.81
C ILE A 338 22.78 4.52 -19.26
N ASP A 339 22.04 5.57 -18.92
CA ASP A 339 22.37 6.94 -19.28
C ASP A 339 23.60 7.47 -18.56
N TYR A 340 23.88 6.95 -17.36
CA TYR A 340 25.09 7.29 -16.62
C TYR A 340 26.29 6.48 -17.08
N ILE A 341 26.09 5.21 -17.44
CA ILE A 341 27.17 4.33 -17.93
C ILE A 341 27.59 4.70 -19.36
N LEU A 342 26.62 5.07 -20.20
CA LEU A 342 26.81 5.49 -21.59
C LEU A 342 26.25 6.91 -21.78
N PRO A 343 26.96 7.95 -21.29
CA PRO A 343 26.55 9.32 -21.50
C PRO A 343 26.53 9.65 -22.99
N GLN A 344 25.47 10.33 -23.43
CA GLN A 344 25.38 10.77 -24.81
C GLN A 344 26.42 11.86 -25.07
N THR A 345 27.24 11.70 -26.11
CA THR A 345 28.16 12.75 -26.54
C THR A 345 27.38 13.97 -27.06
N PRO A 346 27.81 15.19 -26.73
CA PRO A 346 27.24 16.39 -27.33
C PRO A 346 27.52 16.40 -28.85
N HIS A 347 26.63 17.01 -29.63
CA HIS A 347 26.74 17.21 -31.09
C HIS A 347 26.54 15.98 -31.99
N LEU A 348 25.61 15.08 -31.65
CA LEU A 348 25.20 13.98 -32.54
C LEU A 348 24.09 14.42 -33.51
N SER A 349 24.10 13.86 -34.73
CA SER A 349 22.97 13.98 -35.67
C SER A 349 21.75 13.20 -35.19
N ASN A 350 20.54 13.55 -35.66
CA ASN A 350 19.32 12.84 -35.25
C ASN A 350 19.36 11.33 -35.52
N GLU A 351 20.00 10.90 -36.62
CA GLU A 351 20.20 9.49 -36.94
C GLU A 351 21.12 8.80 -35.92
N GLN A 352 22.22 9.46 -35.54
CA GLN A 352 23.14 8.96 -34.52
C GLN A 352 22.50 8.89 -33.13
N VAL A 353 21.65 9.86 -32.78
CA VAL A 353 20.87 9.82 -31.54
C VAL A 353 19.91 8.63 -31.52
N ASN A 354 19.23 8.36 -32.64
CA ASN A 354 18.31 7.24 -32.75
C ASN A 354 19.05 5.89 -32.71
N ALA A 355 20.20 5.78 -33.39
CA ALA A 355 21.05 4.60 -33.31
C ALA A 355 21.55 4.35 -31.87
N PHE A 356 21.96 5.40 -31.16
CA PHE A 356 22.40 5.31 -29.78
C PHE A 356 21.28 4.91 -28.80
N LYS A 357 20.05 5.40 -29.02
CA LYS A 357 18.88 4.96 -28.25
C LYS A 357 18.57 3.48 -28.47
N ARG A 358 18.64 3.00 -29.73
CA ARG A 358 18.44 1.57 -30.04
C ARG A 358 19.51 0.71 -29.35
N LEU A 359 20.78 1.12 -29.44
CA LEU A 359 21.87 0.44 -28.76
C LEU A 359 21.67 0.34 -27.24
N LYS A 360 21.25 1.44 -26.59
CA LYS A 360 20.92 1.46 -25.16
C LYS A 360 19.79 0.48 -24.82
N ASN A 361 18.73 0.47 -25.63
CA ASN A 361 17.62 -0.46 -25.44
C ASN A 361 18.05 -1.91 -25.59
N ASP A 362 18.89 -2.24 -26.57
CA ASP A 362 19.42 -3.59 -26.74
C ASP A 362 20.25 -4.05 -25.53
N ILE A 363 21.05 -3.15 -24.96
CA ILE A 363 21.80 -3.41 -23.72
C ILE A 363 20.85 -3.65 -22.54
N ILE A 364 19.83 -2.80 -22.39
CA ILE A 364 18.83 -2.93 -21.32
C ILE A 364 18.12 -4.29 -21.42
N MET A 365 17.70 -4.69 -22.62
CA MET A 365 16.99 -5.95 -22.83
C MET A 365 17.88 -7.16 -22.51
N GLU A 366 19.13 -7.19 -22.99
CA GLU A 366 20.06 -8.29 -22.66
C GLU A 366 20.36 -8.38 -21.16
N VAL A 367 20.45 -7.24 -20.46
CA VAL A 367 20.63 -7.22 -19.00
C VAL A 367 19.39 -7.74 -18.27
N ARG A 368 18.19 -7.39 -18.74
CA ARG A 368 16.93 -7.90 -18.18
C ARG A 368 16.82 -9.41 -18.33
N GLU A 369 17.16 -9.95 -19.50
CA GLU A 369 17.17 -11.39 -19.77
C GLU A 369 18.15 -12.14 -18.87
N LYS A 370 19.35 -11.60 -18.65
CA LYS A 370 20.35 -12.19 -17.73
C LYS A 370 19.95 -12.14 -16.27
N ASN A 371 19.03 -11.24 -15.92
CA ASN A 371 18.46 -11.08 -14.58
C ASN A 371 19.49 -11.09 -13.43
N PRO A 372 20.50 -10.22 -13.45
CA PRO A 372 21.62 -10.28 -12.52
C PRO A 372 21.17 -10.03 -11.08
N GLY A 373 21.51 -10.95 -10.18
CA GLY A 373 21.09 -10.83 -8.77
C GLY A 373 19.58 -10.98 -8.57
N ASN A 374 18.87 -11.59 -9.52
CA ASN A 374 17.41 -11.79 -9.51
C ASN A 374 16.66 -10.45 -9.30
N VAL A 375 17.11 -9.46 -10.06
CA VAL A 375 16.67 -8.05 -10.03
C VAL A 375 15.39 -7.80 -10.85
N TYR A 376 15.06 -8.71 -11.74
CA TYR A 376 13.82 -8.74 -12.50
C TYR A 376 13.05 -10.03 -12.15
N THR A 377 11.79 -9.93 -11.74
CA THR A 377 10.91 -11.10 -11.75
C THR A 377 10.70 -11.40 -13.22
N LEU A 378 10.87 -12.66 -13.63
CA LEU A 378 10.46 -13.12 -14.94
C LEU A 378 9.05 -12.58 -15.18
N GLN A 379 8.92 -11.56 -16.02
CA GLN A 379 7.63 -11.30 -16.63
C GLN A 379 7.41 -12.53 -17.47
N GLU A 380 6.42 -13.35 -17.10
CA GLU A 380 5.82 -14.22 -18.10
C GLU A 380 5.50 -13.30 -19.28
N SER A 381 6.23 -13.56 -20.36
CA SER A 381 5.98 -13.03 -21.69
C SER A 381 4.47 -13.02 -21.89
N GLU A 382 3.93 -11.83 -22.18
CA GLU A 382 2.58 -11.70 -22.71
C GLU A 382 2.40 -12.75 -23.82
N SER A 383 1.47 -13.69 -23.58
CA SER A 383 0.87 -14.54 -24.60
C SER A 383 -0.60 -14.17 -24.73
#